data_AF-A0A258SN45-F1
#
_entry.id   AF-A0A258SN45-F1
#
_cell.length_a   1.000
_cell.length_b   1.000
_cell.length_c   1.000
_cell.angle_alpha   90.00
_cell.angle_beta   90.00
_cell.angle_gamma   90.00
#
_symmetry.space_group_name_H-M   'P 1'
#
loop_
_entity.id
_entity.type
_entity.pdbx_description
1 polymer ?
#
loop_
_entity_poly.entity_id
_entity_poly.type
_entity_poly.pdbx_seq_one_letter_code
_entity_poly.pdbx_strand_id
1 'polypeptide(L)'
;MTEFSTTRPGQPVVRQDDQPASPARRSLLKSSAAALGAAALFDAVRMTFPGGVPSAYAAAPETTKAVLGYIALMDASPLVIAKEKGMFAKYGVPDVEVVKQASWGATRDNLVLGGAANGIDGAHILTPMPYL
;
A
#
# COMPACT_ATOMS: atom_id res chain seq x y z
N MET A 1 0.40 -74.36 -25.15
CA MET A 1 0.18 -75.37 -24.11
C MET A 1 1.51 -75.56 -23.42
N THR A 2 1.62 -75.08 -22.16
CA THR A 2 2.58 -75.47 -21.07
C THR A 2 4.09 -75.48 -21.41
N GLU A 3 5.00 -74.78 -20.71
CA GLU A 3 5.32 -74.75 -19.26
C GLU A 3 6.09 -73.44 -18.93
N PHE A 4 5.66 -72.57 -18.01
CA PHE A 4 5.95 -72.52 -16.57
C PHE A 4 7.37 -72.94 -16.14
N SER A 5 8.32 -71.99 -16.15
CA SER A 5 9.58 -72.08 -15.40
C SER A 5 9.60 -71.05 -14.27
N THR A 6 9.45 -71.58 -13.06
CA THR A 6 9.63 -71.03 -11.72
C THR A 6 10.45 -69.74 -11.62
N THR A 7 9.75 -68.62 -11.38
CA THR A 7 10.28 -67.45 -10.69
C THR A 7 10.60 -67.81 -9.24
N ARG A 8 11.86 -67.69 -8.83
CA ARG A 8 12.26 -67.68 -7.42
C ARG A 8 11.74 -66.39 -6.76
N PRO A 9 10.95 -66.46 -5.68
CA PRO A 9 10.54 -65.27 -4.94
C PRO A 9 11.71 -64.77 -4.09
N GLY A 10 12.15 -63.51 -4.27
CA GLY A 10 13.02 -62.86 -3.29
C GLY A 10 14.14 -61.92 -3.76
N GLN A 11 14.23 -61.50 -5.02
CA GLN A 11 15.18 -60.43 -5.40
C GLN A 11 14.46 -59.20 -5.97
N PRO A 12 14.69 -58.00 -5.41
CA PRO A 12 14.21 -56.77 -6.00
C PRO A 12 15.01 -56.47 -7.28
N VAL A 13 14.31 -56.31 -8.40
CA VAL A 13 14.88 -55.82 -9.67
C VAL A 13 15.04 -54.31 -9.55
N VAL A 14 16.24 -53.84 -9.20
CA VAL A 14 16.54 -52.41 -9.19
C VAL A 14 16.78 -51.96 -10.64
N ARG A 15 15.82 -51.27 -11.23
CA ARG A 15 16.05 -50.47 -12.45
C ARG A 15 16.88 -49.25 -12.05
N GLN A 16 18.18 -49.28 -12.31
CA GLN A 16 18.95 -48.06 -12.47
C GLN A 16 18.48 -47.42 -13.76
N ASP A 17 17.71 -46.32 -13.67
CA ASP A 17 17.68 -45.22 -14.64
C ASP A 17 16.61 -44.21 -14.18
N ASP A 18 16.94 -43.47 -13.12
CA ASP A 18 16.34 -42.17 -12.78
C ASP A 18 17.38 -41.39 -11.95
N GLN A 19 18.43 -40.89 -12.63
CA GLN A 19 19.37 -39.93 -12.04
C GLN A 19 19.00 -38.53 -12.57
N PRO A 20 18.34 -37.66 -11.77
CA PRO A 20 18.19 -36.27 -12.14
C PRO A 20 19.57 -35.62 -12.19
N ALA A 21 19.89 -34.94 -13.29
CA ALA A 21 21.18 -34.30 -13.52
C ALA A 21 21.62 -33.47 -12.30
N SER A 22 22.75 -33.85 -11.71
CA SER A 22 23.32 -33.17 -10.54
C SER A 22 23.59 -31.70 -10.89
N PRO A 23 23.09 -30.72 -10.10
CA PRO A 23 23.24 -29.31 -10.43
C PRO A 23 24.72 -28.94 -10.52
N ALA A 24 25.15 -28.46 -11.69
CA ALA A 24 26.54 -28.15 -11.97
C ALA A 24 27.10 -27.14 -10.95
N ARG A 25 28.31 -27.42 -10.40
CA ARG A 25 29.05 -26.57 -9.44
C ARG A 25 29.11 -25.09 -9.80
N ARG A 26 29.10 -24.78 -11.10
CA ARG A 26 29.07 -23.40 -11.65
C ARG A 26 27.74 -22.67 -11.38
N SER A 27 26.63 -23.40 -11.36
CA SER A 27 25.32 -22.87 -10.97
C SER A 27 25.37 -22.45 -9.50
N LEU A 28 25.90 -23.31 -8.63
CA LEU A 28 26.06 -23.03 -7.20
C LEU A 28 26.92 -21.78 -6.94
N LEU A 29 28.03 -21.60 -7.65
CA LEU A 29 28.87 -20.38 -7.53
C LEU A 29 28.17 -19.10 -8.02
N LYS A 30 27.36 -19.19 -9.08
CA LYS A 30 26.61 -18.02 -9.58
C LYS A 30 25.50 -17.61 -8.61
N SER A 31 24.82 -18.59 -8.03
CA SER A 31 23.78 -18.37 -7.02
C SER A 31 24.33 -17.75 -5.74
N SER A 32 25.50 -18.22 -5.29
CA SER A 32 26.13 -17.69 -4.08
C SER A 32 26.68 -16.27 -4.28
N ALA A 33 27.27 -15.96 -5.45
CA ALA A 33 27.72 -14.61 -5.76
C ALA A 33 26.56 -13.59 -5.82
N ALA A 34 25.42 -13.97 -6.39
CA ALA A 34 24.23 -13.12 -6.43
C ALA A 34 23.63 -12.90 -5.02
N ALA A 35 23.60 -13.94 -4.19
CA ALA A 35 23.09 -13.85 -2.82
C ALA A 35 23.96 -12.97 -1.92
N LEU A 36 25.29 -13.08 -2.03
CA LEU A 36 26.24 -12.26 -1.28
C LEU A 36 26.21 -10.78 -1.73
N GLY A 37 26.07 -10.52 -3.04
CA GLY A 37 25.94 -9.16 -3.57
C GLY A 37 24.66 -8.46 -3.11
N ALA A 38 23.53 -9.17 -3.09
CA ALA A 38 22.28 -8.63 -2.59
C ALA A 38 22.36 -8.32 -1.08
N ALA A 39 22.87 -9.26 -0.28
CA ALA A 39 23.03 -9.06 1.16
C ALA A 39 23.94 -7.87 1.49
N ALA A 40 25.06 -7.72 0.80
CA ALA A 40 25.98 -6.59 0.99
C ALA A 40 25.32 -5.24 0.63
N LEU A 41 24.48 -5.19 -0.40
CA LEU A 41 23.75 -3.98 -0.76
C LEU A 41 22.69 -3.62 0.30
N PHE A 42 21.91 -4.59 0.78
CA PHE A 42 20.93 -4.35 1.84
C PHE A 42 21.60 -3.91 3.15
N ASP A 43 22.75 -4.49 3.50
CA ASP A 43 23.51 -4.12 4.68
C ASP A 43 24.13 -2.72 4.55
N ALA A 44 24.67 -2.38 3.36
CA ALA A 44 25.16 -1.04 3.06
C ALA A 44 24.04 0.02 3.15
N VAL A 45 22.82 -0.29 2.69
CA VAL A 45 21.66 0.61 2.83
C VAL A 45 21.29 0.80 4.31
N ARG A 46 21.30 -0.27 5.12
CA ARG A 46 21.04 -0.21 6.56
C ARG A 46 22.09 0.61 7.31
N MET A 47 23.36 0.47 6.93
CA MET A 47 24.49 1.22 7.49
C MET A 47 24.44 2.71 7.10
N THR A 48 24.01 3.01 5.87
CA THR A 48 23.90 4.38 5.36
C THR A 48 22.67 5.08 5.93
N PHE A 49 21.60 4.34 6.23
CA PHE A 49 20.35 4.85 6.83
C PHE A 49 19.97 4.06 8.10
N PRO A 50 20.69 4.24 9.23
CA PRO A 50 20.44 3.50 10.46
C PRO A 50 19.03 3.69 11.04
N GLY A 51 18.37 4.81 10.69
CA GLY A 51 17.00 5.16 11.08
C GLY A 51 15.97 5.12 9.94
N GLY A 52 16.31 4.56 8.78
CA GLY A 52 15.49 4.69 7.55
C GLY A 52 15.71 6.02 6.83
N VAL A 53 15.07 6.20 5.67
CA VAL A 53 15.14 7.45 4.91
C VAL A 53 14.27 8.49 5.63
N PRO A 54 14.83 9.57 6.19
CA PRO A 54 14.03 10.61 6.82
C PRO A 54 13.28 11.38 5.73
N SER A 55 12.05 10.95 5.45
CA SER A 55 11.13 11.79 4.69
C SER A 55 10.52 12.80 5.66
N ALA A 56 10.67 14.09 5.40
CA ALA A 56 9.91 15.13 6.12
C ALA A 56 8.38 14.97 5.90
N TYR A 57 7.98 14.15 4.94
CA TYR A 57 6.62 13.68 4.68
C TYR A 57 6.22 12.47 5.58
N ALA A 58 7.10 11.98 6.45
CA ALA A 58 6.85 10.82 7.32
C ALA A 58 6.18 11.17 8.65
N ALA A 59 6.01 12.45 8.99
CA ALA A 59 5.11 12.81 10.06
C ALA A 59 3.68 12.51 9.59
N ALA A 60 3.07 11.47 10.17
CA ALA A 60 1.68 11.16 9.92
C ALA A 60 0.81 12.36 10.33
N PRO A 61 -0.32 12.61 9.64
CA PRO A 61 -1.29 13.62 10.06
C PRO A 61 -1.67 13.45 11.53
N GLU A 62 -1.83 14.57 12.25
CA GLU A 62 -2.20 14.56 13.68
C GLU A 62 -3.59 13.95 13.91
N THR A 63 -4.46 14.04 12.90
CA THR A 63 -5.79 13.43 12.86
C THR A 63 -6.06 12.84 11.48
N THR A 64 -6.80 11.72 11.44
CA THR A 64 -7.24 11.09 10.18
C THR A 64 -8.56 11.63 9.65
N LYS A 65 -9.29 12.40 10.49
CA LYS A 65 -10.65 12.89 10.24
C LYS A 65 -10.67 14.40 10.03
N ALA A 66 -11.48 14.84 9.07
CA ALA A 66 -11.93 16.22 8.91
C ALA A 66 -13.29 16.24 8.19
N VAL A 67 -14.16 17.20 8.50
CA VAL A 67 -15.45 17.40 7.82
C VAL A 67 -15.33 18.60 6.89
N LEU A 68 -15.37 18.36 5.57
CA LEU A 68 -15.21 19.38 4.54
C LEU A 68 -16.52 19.66 3.81
N GLY A 69 -17.01 20.90 3.89
CA GLY A 69 -18.20 21.35 3.19
C GLY A 69 -17.97 21.67 1.72
N TYR A 70 -19.00 21.48 0.89
CA TYR A 70 -19.01 21.98 -0.49
C TYR A 70 -20.41 22.42 -0.93
N ILE A 71 -20.46 23.38 -1.87
CA ILE A 71 -21.67 23.67 -2.65
C ILE A 71 -21.58 22.91 -3.98
N ALA A 72 -22.71 22.43 -4.48
CA ALA A 72 -22.81 21.68 -5.73
C ALA A 72 -22.56 22.57 -6.97
N LEU A 73 -21.32 23.01 -7.12
CA LEU A 73 -20.74 23.74 -8.24
C LEU A 73 -19.53 22.94 -8.77
N MET A 74 -19.15 23.18 -10.03
CA MET A 74 -18.10 22.39 -10.70
C MET A 74 -16.70 22.60 -10.10
N ASP A 75 -16.47 23.75 -9.50
CA ASP A 75 -15.23 24.13 -8.80
C ASP A 75 -15.02 23.39 -7.47
N ALA A 76 -16.04 22.73 -6.92
CA ALA A 76 -15.91 21.79 -5.80
C ALA A 76 -15.33 20.43 -6.20
N SER A 77 -15.14 20.18 -7.51
CA SER A 77 -14.65 18.89 -8.03
C SER A 77 -13.36 18.37 -7.38
N PRO A 78 -12.36 19.18 -6.99
CA PRO A 78 -11.16 18.64 -6.36
C PRO A 78 -11.44 17.87 -5.06
N LEU A 79 -12.39 18.34 -4.22
CA LEU A 79 -12.75 17.68 -2.97
C LEU A 79 -13.46 16.35 -3.22
N VAL A 80 -14.41 16.35 -4.16
CA VAL A 80 -15.18 15.15 -4.50
C VAL A 80 -14.26 14.09 -5.13
N ILE A 81 -13.42 14.48 -6.10
CA ILE A 81 -12.46 13.58 -6.74
C ILE A 81 -11.43 13.06 -5.74
N ALA A 82 -10.96 13.89 -4.80
CA ALA A 82 -10.02 13.46 -3.78
C ALA A 82 -10.60 12.35 -2.88
N LYS A 83 -11.90 12.41 -2.56
CA LYS A 83 -12.59 11.34 -1.81
C LYS A 83 -12.80 10.10 -2.67
N GLU A 84 -13.41 10.24 -3.84
CA GLU A 84 -13.78 9.11 -4.71
C GLU A 84 -12.57 8.38 -5.29
N LYS A 85 -11.45 9.07 -5.51
CA LYS A 85 -10.19 8.47 -6.00
C LYS A 85 -9.24 8.08 -4.88
N GLY A 86 -9.66 8.16 -3.62
CA GLY A 86 -8.84 7.74 -2.47
C GLY A 86 -7.57 8.58 -2.28
N MET A 87 -7.53 9.82 -2.78
CA MET A 87 -6.38 10.71 -2.59
C MET A 87 -6.21 11.08 -1.12
N PHE A 88 -7.30 11.25 -0.38
CA PHE A 88 -7.24 11.49 1.07
C PHE A 88 -6.59 10.32 1.82
N ALA A 89 -6.97 9.08 1.49
CA ALA A 89 -6.37 7.88 2.07
C ALA A 89 -4.88 7.75 1.71
N LYS A 90 -4.50 8.07 0.47
CA LYS A 90 -3.09 8.08 0.03
C LYS A 90 -2.19 8.97 0.89
N TYR A 91 -2.73 10.06 1.44
CA TYR A 91 -1.99 11.02 2.25
C TYR A 91 -2.28 10.89 3.77
N GLY A 92 -2.83 9.75 4.21
CA GLY A 92 -2.97 9.46 5.65
C GLY A 92 -4.21 10.04 6.33
N VAL A 93 -5.18 10.58 5.58
CA VAL A 93 -6.45 11.13 6.10
C VAL A 93 -7.67 10.40 5.52
N PRO A 94 -7.81 9.07 5.70
CA PRO A 94 -8.89 8.29 5.07
C PRO A 94 -10.31 8.71 5.49
N ASP A 95 -10.45 9.27 6.69
CA ASP A 95 -11.73 9.53 7.36
C ASP A 95 -12.28 10.93 7.07
N VAL A 96 -11.77 11.60 6.02
CA VAL A 96 -12.30 12.90 5.58
C VAL A 96 -13.71 12.72 5.03
N GLU A 97 -14.67 13.47 5.57
CA GLU A 97 -16.05 13.54 5.09
C GLU A 97 -16.21 14.74 4.15
N VAL A 98 -16.84 14.54 2.99
CA VAL A 98 -17.14 15.62 2.03
C VAL A 98 -18.64 15.82 2.01
N VAL A 99 -19.12 16.90 2.61
CA VAL A 99 -20.55 17.11 2.95
C VAL A 99 -21.16 18.27 2.17
N LYS A 100 -22.32 18.02 1.55
CA LYS A 100 -23.04 19.04 0.79
C LYS A 100 -23.64 20.10 1.72
N GLN A 101 -23.44 21.35 1.39
CA GLN A 101 -24.04 22.51 2.07
C GLN A 101 -25.25 23.03 1.30
N ALA A 102 -26.25 23.53 2.02
CA ALA A 102 -27.49 24.03 1.42
C ALA A 102 -27.32 25.39 0.72
N SER A 103 -26.48 26.27 1.27
CA SER A 103 -26.21 27.61 0.76
C SER A 103 -24.90 28.16 1.34
N TRP A 104 -24.44 29.31 0.83
CA TRP A 104 -23.27 29.99 1.40
C TRP A 104 -23.50 30.48 2.83
N GLY A 105 -24.73 30.92 3.16
CA GLY A 105 -25.09 31.28 4.53
C GLY A 105 -24.98 30.09 5.48
N ALA A 106 -25.55 28.95 5.10
CA ALA A 106 -25.44 27.72 5.89
C ALA A 106 -23.99 27.22 6.01
N THR A 107 -23.18 27.38 4.95
CA THR A 107 -21.75 27.01 4.95
C THR A 107 -21.00 27.84 6.00
N ARG A 108 -21.24 29.16 6.06
CA ARG A 108 -20.68 30.03 7.10
C ARG A 108 -21.11 29.56 8.49
N ASP A 109 -22.41 29.34 8.70
CA ASP A 109 -22.93 28.96 10.02
C ASP A 109 -22.32 27.64 10.50
N ASN A 110 -22.16 26.66 9.61
CA ASN A 110 -21.52 25.39 9.93
C ASN A 110 -20.00 25.52 10.16
N LEU A 111 -19.30 26.43 9.47
CA LEU A 111 -17.89 26.73 9.73
C LEU A 111 -17.71 27.36 11.12
N VAL A 112 -18.60 28.29 11.49
CA VAL A 112 -18.56 28.95 12.81
C VAL A 112 -18.86 27.96 13.93
N LEU A 113 -19.77 27.01 13.71
CA LEU A 113 -20.03 25.91 14.64
C LEU A 113 -18.79 24.99 14.80
N GLY A 114 -18.10 24.69 13.71
CA GLY A 114 -16.94 23.79 13.67
C GLY A 114 -17.30 22.30 13.75
N GLY A 115 -16.43 21.41 13.26
CA GLY A 115 -16.72 19.98 13.18
C GLY A 115 -16.92 19.30 14.54
N ALA A 116 -16.35 19.84 15.62
CA ALA A 116 -16.57 19.35 16.98
C ALA A 116 -18.02 19.54 17.46
N ALA A 117 -18.77 20.51 16.91
CA ALA A 117 -20.15 20.81 17.26
C ALA A 117 -21.15 20.46 16.15
N ASN A 118 -20.87 19.41 15.37
CA ASN A 118 -21.65 18.98 14.19
C ASN A 118 -21.71 20.01 13.04
N GLY A 119 -20.76 20.95 13.00
CA GLY A 119 -20.53 21.84 11.87
C GLY A 119 -19.54 21.24 10.86
N ILE A 120 -18.72 22.08 10.24
CA ILE A 120 -17.65 21.68 9.31
C ILE A 120 -16.31 22.30 9.71
N ASP A 121 -15.21 21.61 9.44
CA ASP A 121 -13.84 22.05 9.76
C ASP A 121 -13.24 22.93 8.65
N GLY A 122 -13.79 22.83 7.44
CA GLY A 122 -13.37 23.59 6.27
C GLY A 122 -14.38 23.48 5.14
N ALA A 123 -14.20 24.26 4.08
CA ALA A 123 -15.08 24.19 2.91
C ALA A 123 -14.37 24.59 1.61
N HIS A 124 -14.86 24.08 0.48
CA HIS A 124 -14.76 24.81 -0.77
C HIS A 124 -15.55 26.12 -0.61
N ILE A 125 -14.88 27.27 -0.73
CA ILE A 125 -15.41 28.54 -0.26
C ILE A 125 -15.05 29.72 -1.17
N LEU A 126 -15.95 30.70 -1.23
CA LEU A 126 -15.69 31.98 -1.89
C LEU A 126 -14.57 32.73 -1.17
N THR A 127 -13.59 33.23 -1.92
CA THR A 127 -12.39 33.90 -1.41
C THR A 127 -12.63 34.97 -0.34
N PRO A 128 -13.66 35.84 -0.40
CA PRO A 128 -13.85 36.83 0.65
C PRO A 128 -14.39 36.26 1.98
N MET A 129 -15.06 35.10 1.98
CA MET A 129 -15.75 34.60 3.18
C MET A 129 -14.83 34.19 4.34
N PRO A 130 -13.64 33.59 4.13
CA PRO A 130 -12.69 33.32 5.23
C PRO A 130 -12.20 34.55 6.00
N TYR A 131 -12.41 35.76 5.46
CA TYR A 131 -11.95 37.01 6.08
C TYR A 131 -13.06 37.75 6.85
N LEU A 132 -14.31 37.27 6.79
CA LEU A 132 -15.49 37.88 7.39
C LEU A 132 -15.88 37.17 8.68
#